data_AF-A0AAW4QAD2-F1
#
_entry.id   AF-A0AAW4QAD2-F1
#
_cell.length_a   1.000
_cell.length_b   1.000
_cell.length_c   1.000
_cell.angle_alpha   90.00
_cell.angle_beta   90.00
_cell.angle_gamma   90.00
#
_symmetry.space_group_name_H-M   'P 1'
#
loop_
_entity.id
_entity.type
_entity.pdbx_description
1 polymer ?
#
loop_
_entity_poly.entity_id
_entity_poly.type
_entity_poly.pdbx_seq_one_letter_code
_entity_poly.pdbx_strand_id
1 'polypeptide(L)'
;MDHFRPLREPARSIYDALVREASKRSERTVEEWLAAEPVAVLREASFQADKLGLKTPSMQDVERAERLASGHTDYASKWATGVAEAMTPNRG
;
A
#
# COMPACT_ATOMS: atom_id res chain seq x y z
N MET A 1 19.51 -3.68 -4.16
CA MET A 1 19.05 -2.85 -3.04
C MET A 1 17.88 -2.04 -3.57
N ASP A 2 16.70 -2.12 -2.96
CA ASP A 2 15.56 -1.33 -3.42
C ASP A 2 15.62 0.03 -2.76
N HIS A 3 16.00 1.05 -3.54
CA HIS A 3 16.23 2.41 -3.04
C HIS A 3 14.95 3.11 -2.58
N PHE A 4 13.78 2.66 -3.04
CA PHE A 4 12.51 3.30 -2.71
C PHE A 4 11.79 2.61 -1.56
N ARG A 5 12.21 1.40 -1.15
CA ARG A 5 11.58 0.65 -0.06
C ARG A 5 11.58 1.46 1.25
N PRO A 6 10.39 1.74 1.85
CA PRO A 6 10.29 2.42 3.14
C PRO A 6 11.02 1.67 4.25
N LEU A 7 11.56 2.41 5.22
CA LEU A 7 12.35 1.83 6.32
C LEU A 7 11.53 1.52 7.58
N ARG A 8 10.37 2.16 7.75
CA ARG A 8 9.55 2.11 8.97
C ARG A 8 8.17 1.51 8.70
N GLU A 9 7.63 0.88 9.72
CA GLU A 9 6.24 0.42 9.73
C GLU A 9 5.27 1.59 9.92
N PRO A 10 4.03 1.51 9.38
CA PRO A 10 3.49 0.38 8.62
C PRO A 10 3.84 0.38 7.12
N ALA A 11 4.39 1.49 6.60
CA ALA A 11 4.65 1.67 5.16
C ALA A 11 5.56 0.59 4.57
N ARG A 12 6.56 0.11 5.31
CA ARG A 12 7.47 -0.94 4.86
C ARG A 12 6.76 -2.28 4.60
N SER A 13 5.93 -2.76 5.53
CA SER A 13 5.21 -4.03 5.31
C SER A 13 4.20 -3.91 4.18
N ILE A 14 3.51 -2.77 4.08
CA ILE A 14 2.55 -2.48 3.00
C ILE A 14 3.26 -2.50 1.64
N TYR A 15 4.44 -1.87 1.54
CA TYR A 15 5.29 -1.91 0.36
C TYR A 15 5.65 -3.34 -0.03
N ASP A 16 6.12 -4.14 0.93
CA ASP A 16 6.50 -5.53 0.66
C ASP A 16 5.30 -6.37 0.20
N ALA A 17 4.10 -6.13 0.74
CA ALA A 17 2.88 -6.80 0.31
C ALA A 17 2.52 -6.43 -1.14
N LEU A 18 2.60 -5.15 -1.50
CA LEU A 18 2.38 -4.69 -2.86
C LEU A 18 3.39 -5.31 -3.83
N VAL A 19 4.70 -5.29 -3.52
CA VAL A 19 5.74 -5.88 -4.38
C VAL A 19 5.52 -7.39 -4.57
N ARG A 20 5.14 -8.12 -3.52
CA ARG A 20 4.80 -9.55 -3.61
C ARG A 20 3.57 -9.81 -4.46
N GLU A 21 2.60 -8.90 -4.48
CA GLU A 21 1.41 -9.05 -5.33
C GLU A 21 1.73 -8.67 -6.78
N ALA A 22 2.48 -7.60 -6.99
CA ALA A 22 2.91 -7.11 -8.30
C ALA A 22 3.80 -8.13 -9.05
N SER A 23 4.55 -8.98 -8.34
CA SER A 23 5.33 -10.05 -8.98
C SER A 23 4.46 -11.08 -9.71
N LYS A 24 3.16 -11.15 -9.40
CA LYS A 24 2.20 -12.07 -10.03
C LYS A 24 1.53 -11.49 -11.27
N ARG A 25 1.79 -10.22 -11.63
CA ARG A 25 1.17 -9.57 -12.80
C ARG A 25 1.41 -10.33 -14.10
N SER A 26 2.57 -10.95 -14.26
CA SER A 26 2.90 -11.73 -15.46
C SER A 26 2.06 -13.00 -15.64
N GLU A 27 1.36 -13.44 -14.60
CA GLU A 27 0.53 -14.63 -14.57
C GLU A 27 -0.97 -14.31 -14.65
N ARG A 28 -1.35 -13.02 -14.75
CA ARG A 28 -2.73 -12.53 -14.64
C ARG A 28 -3.12 -11.59 -15.76
N THR A 29 -4.42 -11.47 -16.03
CA THR A 29 -4.92 -10.39 -16.89
C THR A 29 -4.77 -9.03 -16.22
N VAL A 30 -4.90 -7.95 -17.01
CA VAL A 30 -4.76 -6.59 -16.50
C VAL A 30 -5.80 -6.29 -15.42
N GLU A 31 -7.03 -6.72 -15.67
CA GLU A 31 -8.18 -6.54 -14.78
C GLU A 31 -7.99 -7.29 -13.47
N GLU A 32 -7.45 -8.51 -13.52
CA GLU A 32 -7.20 -9.34 -12.35
C GLU A 32 -6.16 -8.75 -11.41
N TRP A 33 -5.05 -8.21 -11.95
CA TRP A 33 -4.02 -7.63 -11.08
C TRP A 33 -4.41 -6.24 -10.57
N LEU A 34 -5.14 -5.43 -11.35
CA LEU A 34 -5.68 -4.15 -10.90
C LEU A 34 -6.63 -4.32 -9.70
N ALA A 35 -7.40 -5.40 -9.65
CA ALA A 35 -8.27 -5.70 -8.52
C ALA A 35 -7.50 -6.30 -7.31
N ALA A 36 -6.44 -7.08 -7.56
CA ALA A 36 -5.73 -7.80 -6.51
C ALA A 36 -4.81 -6.91 -5.66
N GLU A 37 -4.19 -5.89 -6.26
CA GLU A 37 -3.23 -5.03 -5.56
C GLU A 37 -3.84 -4.19 -4.44
N PRO A 38 -4.94 -3.43 -4.66
CA PRO A 38 -5.60 -2.70 -3.59
C PRO A 38 -6.06 -3.61 -2.45
N VAL A 39 -6.49 -4.84 -2.76
CA VAL A 39 -6.89 -5.84 -1.76
C VAL A 39 -5.70 -6.31 -0.94
N ALA A 40 -4.57 -6.60 -1.58
CA ALA A 40 -3.34 -7.01 -0.88
C ALA A 40 -2.81 -5.89 0.03
N VAL A 41 -2.84 -4.64 -0.45
CA VAL A 41 -2.47 -3.44 0.31
C VAL A 41 -3.40 -3.25 1.50
N LEU A 42 -4.72 -3.30 1.30
CA LEU A 42 -5.70 -3.15 2.38
C LEU A 42 -5.55 -4.23 3.44
N ARG A 43 -5.32 -5.48 3.03
CA ARG A 43 -5.14 -6.61 3.94
C ARG A 43 -3.93 -6.43 4.83
N GLU A 44 -2.77 -6.10 4.26
CA GLU A 44 -1.55 -5.86 5.04
C GLU A 44 -1.69 -4.62 5.92
N ALA A 45 -2.25 -3.53 5.40
CA ALA A 45 -2.47 -2.31 6.17
C ALA A 45 -3.41 -2.56 7.36
N SER A 46 -4.45 -3.37 7.19
CA SER A 46 -5.37 -3.75 8.28
C SER A 46 -4.66 -4.59 9.35
N PHE A 47 -3.81 -5.52 8.95
CA PHE A 47 -2.99 -6.30 9.89
C PHE A 47 -2.03 -5.41 10.68
N GLN A 48 -1.35 -4.47 10.01
CA GLN A 48 -0.45 -3.54 10.69
C GLN A 48 -1.21 -2.54 11.57
N ALA A 49 -2.43 -2.15 11.20
CA ALA A 49 -3.27 -1.29 12.02
C ALA A 49 -3.56 -1.93 13.39
N ASP A 50 -4.03 -3.19 13.37
CA ASP A 50 -4.28 -3.96 14.58
C ASP A 50 -3.00 -4.12 15.43
N LYS A 51 -1.91 -4.55 14.79
CA LYS A 51 -0.61 -4.77 15.46
C LYS A 51 -0.03 -3.52 16.11
N LEU A 52 -0.21 -2.34 15.50
CA LEU A 52 0.42 -1.09 15.92
C LEU A 52 -0.54 -0.15 16.67
N GLY A 53 -1.81 -0.53 16.83
CA GLY A 53 -2.83 0.32 17.44
C GLY A 53 -3.16 1.56 16.60
N LEU A 54 -3.12 1.44 15.26
CA LEU A 54 -3.44 2.50 14.32
C LEU A 54 -4.89 2.36 13.82
N LYS A 55 -5.39 3.40 13.14
CA LYS A 55 -6.68 3.34 12.45
C LYS A 55 -6.56 2.40 11.24
N THR A 56 -7.47 1.44 11.14
CA THR A 56 -7.62 0.61 9.93
C THR A 56 -8.03 1.50 8.75
N PRO A 57 -7.28 1.50 7.62
CA PRO A 57 -7.66 2.30 6.47
C PRO A 57 -8.86 1.65 5.76
N SER A 58 -9.67 2.45 5.09
CA SER A 58 -10.73 1.96 4.21
C SER A 58 -10.19 1.66 2.80
N MET A 59 -10.95 0.92 1.99
CA MET A 59 -10.60 0.75 0.57
C MET A 59 -10.52 2.09 -0.17
N GLN A 60 -11.38 3.06 0.19
CA GLN A 60 -11.34 4.40 -0.39
C GLN A 60 -10.03 5.14 -0.04
N ASP A 61 -9.46 4.91 1.15
CA ASP A 61 -8.16 5.48 1.52
C ASP A 61 -7.04 4.87 0.69
N VAL A 62 -7.11 3.55 0.46
CA VAL A 62 -6.15 2.81 -0.39
C VAL A 62 -6.19 3.30 -1.83
N GLU A 63 -7.37 3.36 -2.45
CA GLU A 63 -7.53 3.85 -3.83
C GLU A 63 -7.17 5.33 -3.96
N ARG A 64 -7.45 6.16 -2.95
CA ARG A 64 -7.05 7.57 -2.95
C ARG A 64 -5.53 7.70 -2.93
N ALA A 65 -4.84 6.93 -2.08
CA ALA A 65 -3.39 6.92 -2.03
C ALA A 65 -2.78 6.39 -3.34
N GLU A 66 -3.40 5.40 -3.97
CA GLU A 66 -2.99 4.87 -5.28
C GLU A 66 -3.01 5.95 -6.35
N ARG A 67 -4.14 6.66 -6.49
CA ARG A 67 -4.29 7.75 -7.47
C ARG A 67 -3.24 8.84 -7.31
N LEU A 68 -2.82 9.13 -6.08
CA LEU A 68 -1.78 10.12 -5.78
C LEU A 68 -0.36 9.58 -6.05
N ALA A 69 -0.18 8.26 -6.06
CA ALA A 69 1.07 7.61 -6.39
C ALA A 69 1.23 7.38 -7.89
N SER A 70 0.14 7.19 -8.64
CA SER A 70 0.15 6.92 -10.07
C SER A 70 0.98 7.95 -10.86
N GLY A 71 1.88 7.44 -11.71
CA GLY A 71 2.79 8.26 -12.52
C GLY A 71 4.11 8.65 -11.82
N HIS A 72 4.28 8.32 -10.53
CA HIS A 72 5.55 8.51 -9.84
C HIS A 72 6.53 7.36 -10.08
N THR A 73 7.81 7.67 -10.26
CA THR A 73 8.90 6.68 -10.41
C THR A 73 9.02 5.75 -9.20
N ASP A 74 8.68 6.25 -8.01
CA ASP A 74 8.66 5.53 -6.74
C ASP A 74 7.24 5.08 -6.33
N TYR A 75 6.37 4.83 -7.32
CA TYR A 75 4.95 4.46 -7.20
C TYR A 75 4.63 3.61 -5.96
N ALA A 76 5.24 2.44 -5.82
CA ALA A 76 4.92 1.51 -4.73
C ALA A 76 5.25 2.08 -3.35
N SER A 77 6.34 2.84 -3.24
CA SER A 77 6.75 3.50 -2.00
C SER A 77 5.81 4.63 -1.63
N LYS A 78 5.44 5.45 -2.62
CA LYS A 78 4.51 6.55 -2.45
C LYS A 78 3.11 6.06 -2.06
N TRP A 79 2.62 5.01 -2.70
CA TRP A 79 1.33 4.40 -2.37
C TRP A 79 1.35 3.86 -0.93
N ALA A 80 2.34 3.05 -0.57
CA ALA A 80 2.46 2.49 0.77
C ALA A 80 2.55 3.57 1.87
N THR A 81 3.26 4.66 1.59
CA THR A 81 3.36 5.82 2.48
C THR A 81 2.01 6.54 2.63
N GLY A 82 1.31 6.81 1.52
CA GLY A 82 0.00 7.45 1.57
C GLY A 82 -1.06 6.63 2.32
N VAL A 83 -1.00 5.29 2.22
CA VAL A 83 -1.86 4.41 3.04
C VAL A 83 -1.46 4.50 4.51
N ALA A 84 -0.17 4.45 4.83
CA ALA A 84 0.32 4.58 6.20
C ALA A 84 -0.09 5.91 6.85
N GLU A 85 -0.08 7.02 6.10
CA GLU A 85 -0.54 8.32 6.57
C GLU A 85 -2.03 8.31 6.93
N ALA A 86 -2.88 7.67 6.11
CA ALA A 86 -4.31 7.53 6.36
C ALA A 86 -4.66 6.68 7.60
N MET A 87 -3.70 5.87 8.08
CA MET A 87 -3.82 5.06 9.30
C MET A 87 -3.51 5.85 10.57
N THR A 88 -2.86 7.01 10.45
CA THR A 88 -2.60 7.89 11.58
C THR A 88 -3.74 8.90 11.72
N PRO A 89 -4.19 9.22 12.94
CA PRO A 89 -5.07 10.36 13.14
C PRO A 89 -4.33 11.62 12.68
N ASN A 90 -4.90 12.39 11.75
CA ASN A 90 -4.32 13.67 11.34
C ASN A 90 -4.06 14.55 12.58
N ARG A 91 -2.82 15.02 12.73
CA ARG A 91 -2.58 16.31 13.39
C ARG A 91 -2.97 17.38 12.38
N GLY A 92 -4.19 17.92 12.49
CA GLY A 92 -4.69 19.01 11.65
C GLY A 92 -6.10 18.77 11.19
#